data_AF-A0A535RAM2-F1
#
_entry.id   AF-A0A535RAM2-F1
#
_cell.length_a   1.000
_cell.length_b   1.000
_cell.length_c   1.000
_cell.angle_alpha   90.00
_cell.angle_beta   90.00
_cell.angle_gamma   90.00
#
_symmetry.space_group_name_H-M   'P 1'
#
loop_
_entity.id
_entity.type
_entity.pdbx_description
1 polymer ?
#
loop_
_entity_poly.entity_id
_entity_poly.type
_entity_poly.pdbx_seq_one_letter_code
_entity_poly.pdbx_strand_id
1 'polypeptide(L)'
;MAWPEDRCPFPRPFPPGFSGCAAYLPRLHFASDTRGQRLKPHWTCAHLETGQREQGGFYGQCMLGAMADRERWAQAMESSQIAAIREARIRLSEAIRPQVERLMQVVAGKDGTFYRQAILATQRRELDPAAADLSRAFQAFVGGHEDLFKAAAIDTPLLLQCFAEGLREFVDRPLVKEWRFDARIVARYPWPITAFLRPDLVREVGLRRHE
;
A
#
# COMPACT_ATOMS: atom_id res chain seq x y z
N MET A 1 -27.77 15.77 10.89
CA MET A 1 -27.53 14.47 10.24
C MET A 1 -26.16 13.98 10.67
N ALA A 2 -26.09 12.96 11.53
CA ALA A 2 -24.83 12.46 12.06
C ALA A 2 -24.03 11.74 10.95
N TRP A 3 -22.70 11.90 10.98
CA TRP A 3 -21.81 11.10 10.13
C TRP A 3 -21.61 9.72 10.76
N PRO A 4 -21.39 8.65 9.97
CA PRO A 4 -20.98 7.36 10.49
C PRO A 4 -19.73 7.46 11.38
N GLU A 5 -19.67 6.69 12.46
CA GLU A 5 -18.58 6.75 13.47
C GLU A 5 -17.23 6.28 12.93
N ASP A 6 -17.26 5.36 11.97
CA ASP A 6 -16.10 4.84 11.26
C ASP A 6 -15.57 5.80 10.18
N ARG A 7 -16.23 6.94 9.97
CA ARG A 7 -15.73 7.99 9.07
C ARG A 7 -14.34 8.45 9.51
N CYS A 8 -13.43 8.56 8.55
CA CYS A 8 -12.13 9.19 8.76
C CYS A 8 -12.31 10.73 8.86
N PRO A 9 -12.05 11.35 10.02
CA PRO A 9 -12.36 12.76 10.27
C PRO A 9 -11.36 13.71 9.61
N PHE A 10 -10.17 13.23 9.27
CA PHE A 10 -9.07 14.06 8.76
C PHE A 10 -9.30 14.46 7.30
N PRO A 11 -9.08 15.72 6.90
CA PRO A 11 -9.21 16.16 5.52
C PRO A 11 -8.18 15.44 4.63
N ARG A 12 -8.57 15.21 3.36
CA ARG A 12 -7.69 14.63 2.34
C ARG A 12 -7.32 15.71 1.32
N PRO A 13 -6.15 15.63 0.66
CA PRO A 13 -5.10 14.63 0.87
C PRO A 13 -4.43 14.78 2.25
N PHE A 14 -3.86 13.70 2.78
CA PHE A 14 -3.11 13.80 4.03
C PHE A 14 -1.81 14.59 3.77
N PRO A 15 -1.44 15.55 4.64
CA PRO A 15 -0.21 16.32 4.47
C PRO A 15 1.03 15.42 4.64
N PRO A 16 2.19 15.83 4.09
CA PRO A 16 3.47 15.20 4.41
C PRO A 16 3.69 15.14 5.93
N GLY A 17 4.14 13.99 6.44
CA GLY A 17 4.38 13.80 7.88
C GLY A 17 3.12 13.74 8.74
N PHE A 18 1.93 13.51 8.17
CA PHE A 18 0.69 13.42 8.93
C PHE A 18 0.77 12.43 10.10
N SER A 19 0.53 12.94 11.31
CA SER A 19 0.56 12.18 12.57
C SER A 19 -0.73 12.29 13.38
N GLY A 20 -1.79 12.90 12.81
CA GLY A 20 -3.04 13.16 13.53
C GLY A 20 -3.85 11.91 13.89
N CYS A 21 -3.50 10.73 13.35
CA CYS A 21 -4.12 9.45 13.69
C CYS A 21 -3.05 8.45 14.15
N ALA A 22 -3.19 7.95 15.37
CA ALA A 22 -2.29 6.95 15.94
C ALA A 22 -2.30 5.61 15.19
N ALA A 23 -3.28 5.36 14.32
CA ALA A 23 -3.37 4.19 13.44
C ALA A 23 -3.11 4.52 11.95
N TYR A 24 -2.64 5.73 11.62
CA TYR A 24 -2.30 6.07 10.24
C TYR A 24 -1.26 5.10 9.66
N LEU A 25 -1.44 4.54 8.48
CA LEU A 25 -0.38 3.81 7.78
C LEU A 25 -0.28 4.35 6.36
N PRO A 26 0.82 5.03 5.99
CA PRO A 26 0.89 5.76 4.73
C PRO A 26 0.89 4.82 3.52
N ARG A 27 0.09 5.17 2.51
CA ARG A 27 0.02 4.49 1.20
C ARG A 27 -0.08 5.55 0.10
N LEU A 28 0.63 5.36 -1.02
CA LEU A 28 0.41 6.15 -2.22
C LEU A 28 -0.87 5.69 -2.92
N HIS A 29 -1.77 6.62 -3.22
CA HIS A 29 -2.95 6.36 -4.05
C HIS A 29 -2.71 6.89 -5.46
N PHE A 30 -2.85 6.00 -6.44
CA PHE A 30 -2.77 6.30 -7.87
C PHE A 30 -4.20 6.33 -8.42
N ALA A 31 -4.74 7.54 -8.58
CA ALA A 31 -6.07 7.75 -9.15
C ALA A 31 -5.97 8.11 -10.64
N SER A 32 -7.06 7.85 -11.37
CA SER A 32 -7.27 8.33 -12.74
C SER A 32 -8.52 9.21 -12.79
N ASP A 33 -8.54 10.15 -13.74
CA ASP A 33 -9.72 10.95 -14.03
C ASP A 33 -10.75 10.17 -14.87
N THR A 34 -11.87 10.82 -15.22
CA THR A 34 -12.94 10.21 -16.02
C THR A 34 -12.54 9.88 -17.45
N ARG A 35 -11.40 10.39 -17.93
CA ARG A 35 -10.81 10.11 -19.25
C ARG A 35 -9.73 9.03 -19.17
N GLY A 36 -9.55 8.41 -18.00
CA GLY A 36 -8.49 7.44 -17.76
C GLY A 36 -7.08 8.05 -17.65
N GLN A 37 -6.96 9.39 -17.59
CA GLN A 37 -5.67 10.04 -17.38
C GLN A 37 -5.28 9.96 -15.91
N ARG A 38 -4.03 9.59 -15.65
CA ARG A 38 -3.55 9.50 -14.28
C ARG A 38 -3.39 10.85 -13.63
N LEU A 39 -3.90 10.94 -12.41
CA LEU A 39 -3.68 12.05 -11.51
C LEU A 39 -2.35 11.90 -10.78
N LYS A 40 -1.82 13.01 -10.27
CA LYS A 40 -0.63 13.00 -9.42
C LYS A 40 -0.88 12.09 -8.21
N PRO A 41 0.02 11.14 -7.89
CA PRO A 41 -0.12 10.30 -6.71
C PRO A 41 -0.21 11.16 -5.46
N HIS A 42 -1.05 10.76 -4.51
CA HIS A 42 -1.15 11.44 -3.22
C HIS A 42 -1.17 10.45 -2.07
N TRP A 43 -0.75 10.93 -0.91
CA TRP A 43 -0.74 10.14 0.32
C TRP A 43 -2.15 9.91 0.85
N THR A 44 -2.43 8.64 1.15
CA THR A 44 -3.63 8.19 1.85
C THR A 44 -3.26 7.24 3.00
N CYS A 45 -4.26 6.80 3.75
CA CYS A 45 -4.12 5.76 4.75
C CYS A 45 -4.43 4.39 4.14
N ALA A 46 -3.65 3.37 4.50
CA ALA A 46 -3.90 1.98 4.15
C ALA A 46 -5.26 1.46 4.61
N HIS A 47 -5.76 1.95 5.74
CA HIS A 47 -7.06 1.57 6.30
C HIS A 47 -8.22 2.39 5.74
N LEU A 48 -7.98 3.28 4.77
CA LEU A 48 -9.04 4.10 4.17
C LEU A 48 -9.68 3.37 2.99
N GLU A 49 -10.99 3.17 3.09
CA GLU A 49 -11.85 2.64 2.03
C GLU A 49 -13.04 3.58 1.75
N THR A 50 -13.82 3.23 0.72
CA THR A 50 -15.04 3.95 0.36
C THR A 50 -16.21 3.31 1.07
N GLY A 51 -16.75 3.98 2.09
CA GLY A 51 -18.00 3.61 2.72
C GLY A 51 -19.20 4.22 2.00
N GLN A 52 -20.35 3.57 2.12
CA GLN A 52 -21.63 4.06 1.59
C GLN A 52 -22.59 4.34 2.74
N ARG A 53 -23.30 5.46 2.68
CA ARG A 53 -24.34 5.80 3.65
C ARG A 53 -25.64 5.11 3.25
N GLU A 54 -26.47 4.73 4.22
CA GLU A 54 -27.78 4.11 3.98
C GLU A 54 -28.67 4.93 3.04
N GLN A 55 -28.63 6.25 3.19
CA GLN A 55 -29.44 7.21 2.41
C GLN A 55 -28.75 7.66 1.11
N GLY A 56 -27.70 6.96 0.69
CA GLY A 56 -26.89 7.30 -0.48
C GLY A 56 -25.75 8.28 -0.17
N GLY A 57 -24.78 8.30 -1.08
CA GLY A 57 -23.54 9.04 -0.96
C GLY A 57 -22.41 8.23 -0.32
N PHE A 58 -21.17 8.64 -0.64
CA PHE A 58 -19.95 7.96 -0.22
C PHE A 58 -19.17 8.78 0.81
N TYR A 59 -18.40 8.10 1.64
CA TYR A 59 -17.50 8.74 2.61
C TYR A 59 -16.21 7.94 2.75
N GLY A 60 -15.15 8.56 3.26
CA GLY A 60 -13.92 7.86 3.60
C GLY A 60 -14.11 7.07 4.88
N GLN A 61 -14.27 5.75 4.77
CA GLN A 61 -14.44 4.82 5.87
C GLN A 61 -13.08 4.34 6.37
N CYS A 62 -12.90 4.28 7.68
CA CYS A 62 -11.75 3.62 8.28
C CYS A 62 -12.08 2.17 8.58
N MET A 63 -11.34 1.23 7.99
CA MET A 63 -11.53 -0.20 8.20
C MET A 63 -11.27 -0.67 9.63
N LEU A 64 -10.59 0.14 10.44
CA LEU A 64 -10.43 -0.13 11.87
C LEU A 64 -11.69 0.22 12.66
N GLY A 65 -12.60 1.04 12.14
CA GLY A 65 -13.81 1.47 12.82
C GLY A 65 -13.72 2.89 13.38
N ALA A 66 -14.34 3.08 14.54
CA ALA A 66 -14.45 4.37 15.22
C ALA A 66 -13.10 4.82 15.80
N MET A 67 -13.04 6.03 16.36
CA MET A 67 -11.80 6.56 16.92
C MET A 67 -11.21 5.65 18.01
N ALA A 68 -12.06 5.13 18.91
CA ALA A 68 -11.64 4.24 19.98
C ALA A 68 -11.05 2.91 19.44
N ASP A 69 -11.54 2.39 18.31
CA ASP A 69 -10.97 1.20 17.68
C ASP A 69 -9.57 1.46 17.13
N ARG A 70 -9.35 2.66 16.56
CA ARG A 70 -8.06 3.07 16.02
C ARG A 70 -7.02 3.20 17.13
N GLU A 71 -7.41 3.77 18.26
CA GLU A 71 -6.56 3.88 19.45
C GLU A 71 -6.24 2.52 20.03
N ARG A 72 -7.23 1.65 20.21
CA ARG A 72 -7.01 0.27 20.67
C ARG A 72 -6.06 -0.50 19.75
N TRP A 73 -6.28 -0.42 18.44
CA TRP A 73 -5.39 -1.04 17.46
C TRP A 73 -3.96 -0.48 17.58
N ALA A 74 -3.82 0.83 17.71
CA ALA A 74 -2.52 1.48 17.83
C ALA A 74 -1.80 1.19 19.17
N GLN A 75 -2.53 0.85 20.23
CA GLN A 75 -1.99 0.41 21.52
C GLN A 75 -1.60 -1.06 21.51
N ALA A 76 -2.40 -1.91 20.85
CA ALA A 76 -2.12 -3.32 20.71
C ALA A 76 -0.88 -3.58 19.84
N MET A 77 -0.63 -2.68 18.90
CA MET A 77 0.63 -2.64 18.16
C MET A 77 1.64 -1.82 18.97
N GLU A 78 2.85 -2.32 19.18
CA GLU A 78 3.88 -1.58 19.90
C GLU A 78 4.13 -0.24 19.19
N SER A 79 3.85 0.88 19.88
CA SER A 79 3.72 2.19 19.22
C SER A 79 5.01 2.64 18.52
N SER A 80 6.17 2.26 19.06
CA SER A 80 7.50 2.48 18.46
C SER A 80 7.64 1.72 17.15
N GLN A 81 7.25 0.45 17.12
CA GLN A 81 7.33 -0.40 15.94
C GLN A 81 6.42 0.09 14.82
N ILE A 82 5.20 0.54 15.14
CA ILE A 82 4.33 1.16 14.13
C ILE A 82 4.92 2.46 13.60
N ALA A 83 5.51 3.30 14.47
CA ALA A 83 6.19 4.50 14.03
C ALA A 83 7.36 4.18 13.09
N ALA A 84 8.16 3.16 13.41
CA ALA A 84 9.26 2.69 12.55
C ALA A 84 8.74 2.15 11.21
N ILE A 85 7.64 1.38 11.20
CA ILE A 85 7.00 0.90 9.97
C ILE A 85 6.52 2.07 9.10
N ARG A 86 5.91 3.10 9.71
CA ARG A 86 5.48 4.32 8.98
C ARG A 86 6.65 4.99 8.31
N GLU A 87 7.71 5.23 9.07
CA GLU A 87 8.91 5.88 8.57
C GLU A 87 9.53 5.09 7.42
N ALA A 88 9.67 3.78 7.60
CA ALA A 88 10.16 2.88 6.57
C ALA A 88 9.33 2.97 5.28
N ARG A 89 7.99 3.02 5.38
CA ARG A 89 7.09 3.12 4.23
C ARG A 89 7.20 4.47 3.53
N ILE A 90 7.30 5.57 4.28
CA ILE A 90 7.45 6.93 3.73
C ILE A 90 8.74 7.00 2.93
N ARG A 91 9.87 6.67 3.57
CA ARG A 91 11.19 6.72 2.92
C ARG A 91 11.28 5.80 1.71
N LEU A 92 10.77 4.57 1.82
CA LEU A 92 10.74 3.65 0.69
C LEU A 92 9.97 4.26 -0.47
N SER A 93 8.72 4.68 -0.23
CA SER A 93 7.84 5.19 -1.30
C SER A 93 8.46 6.39 -2.01
N GLU A 94 9.18 7.26 -1.30
CA GLU A 94 9.90 8.38 -1.92
C GLU A 94 11.07 7.90 -2.76
N ALA A 95 11.83 6.92 -2.28
CA ALA A 95 13.00 6.36 -2.96
C ALA A 95 12.65 5.58 -4.23
N ILE A 96 11.57 4.78 -4.22
CA ILE A 96 11.18 3.92 -5.35
C ILE A 96 10.09 4.54 -6.25
N ARG A 97 9.65 5.77 -5.98
CA ARG A 97 8.57 6.44 -6.73
C ARG A 97 8.79 6.39 -8.26
N PRO A 98 9.97 6.73 -8.81
CA PRO A 98 10.18 6.69 -10.26
C PRO A 98 9.96 5.30 -10.87
N GLN A 99 10.40 4.25 -10.17
CA GLN A 99 10.29 2.86 -10.62
C GLN A 99 8.84 2.38 -10.54
N VAL A 100 8.12 2.76 -9.48
CA VAL A 100 6.67 2.50 -9.36
C VAL A 100 5.91 3.21 -10.48
N GLU A 101 6.20 4.48 -10.75
CA GLU A 101 5.56 5.23 -11.83
C GLU A 101 5.81 4.58 -13.20
N ARG A 102 7.03 4.12 -13.47
CA ARG A 102 7.37 3.36 -14.69
C ARG A 102 6.63 2.03 -14.78
N LEU A 103 6.60 1.24 -13.70
CA LEU A 103 5.84 -0.02 -13.67
C LEU A 103 4.36 0.24 -13.98
N MET A 104 3.80 1.27 -13.34
CA MET A 104 2.43 1.67 -13.55
C MET A 104 2.20 2.18 -14.99
N GLN A 105 3.15 2.87 -15.63
CA GLN A 105 3.11 3.24 -17.04
C GLN A 105 2.90 2.05 -17.97
N VAL A 106 3.63 0.97 -17.73
CA VAL A 106 3.46 -0.27 -18.49
C VAL A 106 2.10 -0.93 -18.23
N VAL A 107 1.64 -0.91 -16.97
CA VAL A 107 0.39 -1.60 -16.55
C VAL A 107 -0.89 -0.89 -17.02
N ALA A 108 -0.90 0.45 -17.06
CA ALA A 108 -2.13 1.22 -17.26
C ALA A 108 -2.55 1.47 -18.73
N GLY A 109 -1.98 0.76 -19.70
CA GLY A 109 -2.39 0.86 -21.11
C GLY A 109 -3.82 0.37 -21.44
N LYS A 110 -4.75 0.36 -20.48
CA LYS A 110 -5.96 -0.48 -20.51
C LYS A 110 -7.31 0.28 -20.46
N ASP A 111 -7.34 1.57 -20.13
CA ASP A 111 -8.62 2.23 -19.80
C ASP A 111 -9.33 2.98 -20.94
N GLY A 112 -9.15 2.59 -22.22
CA GLY A 112 -10.17 2.92 -23.22
C GLY A 112 -9.70 3.18 -24.63
N THR A 113 -9.28 2.14 -25.35
CA THR A 113 -9.58 1.94 -26.78
C THR A 113 -9.13 0.54 -27.16
N PHE A 114 -9.82 -0.09 -28.11
CA PHE A 114 -9.47 -1.38 -28.72
C PHE A 114 -7.96 -1.50 -29.00
N TYR A 115 -7.21 -2.16 -28.12
CA TYR A 115 -5.78 -2.41 -28.35
C TYR A 115 -5.58 -3.72 -29.11
N ARG A 116 -5.03 -3.63 -30.32
CA ARG A 116 -4.57 -4.77 -31.14
C ARG A 116 -3.55 -5.61 -30.35
N GLN A 117 -3.59 -6.93 -30.50
CA GLN A 117 -2.69 -7.92 -29.87
C GLN A 117 -1.20 -7.51 -29.83
N ALA A 118 -0.70 -6.78 -30.84
CA ALA A 118 0.68 -6.31 -30.90
C ALA A 118 1.07 -5.37 -29.75
N ILE A 119 0.17 -4.51 -29.26
CA ILE A 119 0.50 -3.53 -28.20
C ILE A 119 0.48 -4.19 -26.82
N LEU A 120 -0.41 -5.17 -26.61
CA LEU A 120 -0.38 -6.02 -25.42
C LEU A 120 0.91 -6.85 -25.36
N ALA A 121 1.39 -7.36 -26.51
CA ALA A 121 2.64 -8.09 -26.59
C ALA A 121 3.87 -7.20 -26.27
N THR A 122 3.91 -5.97 -26.79
CA THR A 122 4.97 -5.01 -26.46
C THR A 122 4.92 -4.56 -25.00
N GLN A 123 3.73 -4.28 -24.46
CA GLN A 123 3.58 -3.94 -23.03
C GLN A 123 4.01 -5.08 -22.11
N ARG A 124 3.74 -6.34 -22.48
CA ARG A 124 4.23 -7.49 -21.71
C ARG A 124 5.75 -7.63 -21.75
N ARG A 125 6.40 -7.27 -22.86
CA ARG A 125 7.88 -7.24 -22.96
C ARG A 125 8.50 -6.16 -22.08
N GLU A 126 7.82 -5.03 -21.87
CA GLU A 126 8.30 -3.93 -21.02
C GLU A 126 8.00 -4.15 -19.53
N LEU A 127 7.14 -5.11 -19.18
CA LEU A 127 6.75 -5.39 -17.80
C LEU A 127 7.90 -6.02 -17.01
N ASP A 128 8.59 -7.00 -17.58
CA ASP A 128 9.71 -7.68 -16.91
C ASP A 128 10.86 -6.72 -16.59
N PRO A 129 11.32 -5.85 -17.51
CA PRO A 129 12.31 -4.82 -17.19
C PRO A 129 11.85 -3.83 -16.11
N ALA A 130 10.60 -3.35 -16.18
CA ALA A 130 10.08 -2.42 -15.18
C ALA A 130 9.98 -3.05 -13.79
N ALA A 131 9.58 -4.32 -13.71
CA ALA A 131 9.57 -5.08 -12.47
C ALA A 131 11.00 -5.32 -11.95
N ALA A 132 11.94 -5.69 -12.82
CA ALA A 132 13.34 -5.89 -12.43
C ALA A 132 13.98 -4.60 -11.87
N ASP A 133 13.70 -3.45 -12.48
CA ASP A 133 14.18 -2.15 -12.00
C ASP A 133 13.59 -1.78 -10.63
N LEU A 134 12.29 -2.03 -10.43
CA LEU A 134 11.65 -1.86 -9.13
C LEU A 134 12.25 -2.78 -8.07
N SER A 135 12.48 -4.06 -8.41
CA SER A 135 13.11 -5.03 -7.51
C SER A 135 14.51 -4.60 -7.09
N ARG A 136 15.32 -4.12 -8.03
CA ARG A 136 16.67 -3.62 -7.75
C ARG A 136 16.64 -2.39 -6.85
N ALA A 137 15.74 -1.45 -7.11
CA ALA A 137 15.58 -0.26 -6.29
C ALA A 137 15.14 -0.61 -4.86
N PHE A 138 14.21 -1.55 -4.70
CA PHE A 138 13.77 -2.06 -3.41
C PHE A 138 14.91 -2.74 -2.64
N GLN A 139 15.67 -3.62 -3.30
CA GLN A 139 16.84 -4.29 -2.70
C GLN A 139 17.90 -3.29 -2.25
N ALA A 140 18.26 -2.33 -3.10
CA ALA A 140 19.22 -1.29 -2.78
C ALA A 140 18.75 -0.42 -1.60
N PHE A 141 17.46 -0.08 -1.55
CA PHE A 141 16.89 0.67 -0.44
C PHE A 141 16.97 -0.13 0.88
N VAL A 142 16.57 -1.40 0.87
CA VAL A 142 16.60 -2.27 2.05
C VAL A 142 18.02 -2.43 2.57
N GLY A 143 18.99 -2.74 1.70
CA GLY A 143 20.39 -2.88 2.09
C GLY A 143 21.05 -1.58 2.57
N GLY A 144 20.60 -0.42 2.07
CA GLY A 144 21.09 0.89 2.52
C GLY A 144 20.47 1.39 3.83
N HIS A 145 19.44 0.72 4.35
CA HIS A 145 18.65 1.20 5.50
C HIS A 145 18.34 0.08 6.52
N GLU A 146 19.26 -0.86 6.76
CA GLU A 146 19.03 -1.99 7.66
C GLU A 146 18.55 -1.56 9.06
N ASP A 147 19.11 -0.49 9.61
CA ASP A 147 18.71 0.06 10.92
C ASP A 147 17.23 0.48 10.96
N LEU A 148 16.69 0.97 9.85
CA LEU A 148 15.29 1.37 9.73
C LEU A 148 14.35 0.15 9.83
N PHE A 149 14.73 -0.96 9.20
CA PHE A 149 13.98 -2.20 9.24
C PHE A 149 14.14 -2.92 10.58
N LYS A 150 15.33 -2.85 11.18
CA LYS A 150 15.59 -3.35 12.54
C LYS A 150 14.70 -2.66 13.58
N ALA A 151 14.56 -1.32 13.51
CA ALA A 151 13.67 -0.57 14.38
C ALA A 151 12.19 -0.94 14.21
N ALA A 152 11.80 -1.40 13.02
CA ALA A 152 10.46 -1.93 12.73
C ALA A 152 10.29 -3.42 13.09
N ALA A 153 11.33 -4.06 13.65
CA ALA A 153 11.44 -5.51 13.83
C ALA A 153 11.05 -6.29 12.56
N ILE A 154 11.50 -5.80 11.41
CA ILE A 154 11.38 -6.44 10.12
C ILE A 154 12.68 -7.17 9.81
N ASP A 155 12.58 -8.48 9.60
CA ASP A 155 13.66 -9.31 9.05
C ASP A 155 13.83 -8.96 7.56
N THR A 156 14.99 -8.40 7.19
CA THR A 156 15.26 -7.91 5.85
C THR A 156 15.37 -9.03 4.80
N PRO A 157 16.04 -10.18 5.05
CA PRO A 157 15.94 -11.34 4.17
C PRO A 157 14.50 -11.77 3.86
N LEU A 158 13.65 -11.91 4.89
CA LEU A 158 12.25 -12.30 4.70
C LEU A 158 11.44 -11.24 3.96
N LEU A 159 11.71 -9.95 4.22
CA LEU A 159 11.08 -8.85 3.49
C LEU A 159 11.41 -8.90 2.00
N LEU A 160 12.70 -9.09 1.66
CA LEU A 160 13.16 -9.20 0.27
C LEU A 160 12.54 -10.41 -0.43
N GLN A 161 12.44 -11.54 0.27
CA GLN A 161 11.79 -12.75 -0.24
C GLN A 161 10.30 -12.51 -0.52
N CYS A 162 9.56 -11.93 0.43
CA CYS A 162 8.15 -11.61 0.26
C CYS A 162 7.91 -10.66 -0.92
N PHE A 163 8.75 -9.64 -1.04
CA PHE A 163 8.65 -8.67 -2.12
C PHE A 163 8.90 -9.32 -3.48
N ALA A 164 9.97 -10.11 -3.61
CA ALA A 164 10.31 -10.79 -4.85
C ALA A 164 9.21 -11.77 -5.29
N GLU A 165 8.62 -12.51 -4.34
CA GLU A 165 7.51 -13.42 -4.61
C GLU A 165 6.24 -12.67 -5.04
N GLY A 166 5.87 -11.62 -4.31
CA GLY A 166 4.72 -10.78 -4.65
C GLY A 166 4.86 -10.08 -6.00
N LEU A 167 6.06 -9.65 -6.35
CA LEU A 167 6.33 -9.00 -7.62
C LEU A 167 6.30 -10.00 -8.79
N ARG A 168 6.86 -11.20 -8.63
CA ARG A 168 6.78 -12.26 -9.64
C ARG A 168 5.33 -12.63 -9.93
N GLU A 169 4.57 -12.86 -8.87
CA GLU A 169 3.16 -13.19 -9.01
C GLU A 169 2.36 -12.05 -9.66
N PHE A 170 2.68 -10.79 -9.34
CA PHE A 170 2.08 -9.63 -10.02
C PHE A 170 2.36 -9.60 -11.53
N VAL A 171 3.60 -9.91 -11.94
CA VAL A 171 3.98 -9.97 -13.36
C VAL A 171 3.26 -11.10 -14.11
N ASP A 172 3.04 -12.23 -13.44
CA ASP A 172 2.37 -13.40 -14.02
C ASP A 172 0.85 -13.21 -14.17
N ARG A 173 0.25 -12.27 -13.42
CA ARG A 173 -1.19 -11.98 -13.49
C ARG A 173 -1.61 -11.33 -14.81
N PRO A 174 -2.86 -11.54 -15.25
CA PRO A 174 -3.50 -10.65 -16.22
C PRO A 174 -3.47 -9.20 -15.71
N LEU A 175 -3.15 -8.24 -16.58
CA LEU A 175 -3.03 -6.83 -16.21
C LEU A 175 -4.24 -6.33 -15.39
N VAL A 176 -3.99 -6.00 -14.12
CA VAL A 176 -4.99 -5.53 -13.13
C VAL A 176 -5.03 -4.00 -13.07
N LYS A 177 -6.15 -3.44 -12.61
CA LYS A 177 -6.35 -1.99 -12.47
C LYS A 177 -5.54 -1.38 -11.31
N GLU A 178 -5.19 -2.17 -10.29
CA GLU A 178 -4.42 -1.71 -9.13
C GLU A 178 -3.19 -2.57 -8.89
N TRP A 179 -2.04 -1.93 -8.66
CA TRP A 179 -0.84 -2.62 -8.18
C TRP A 179 -0.96 -2.92 -6.69
N ARG A 180 -1.15 -4.20 -6.36
CA ARG A 180 -1.12 -4.75 -5.00
C ARG A 180 -0.61 -6.19 -5.04
N PHE A 181 0.24 -6.56 -4.09
CA PHE A 181 0.66 -7.97 -3.90
C PHE A 181 -0.52 -8.84 -3.46
N ASP A 182 -0.55 -10.12 -3.84
CA ASP A 182 -1.55 -11.09 -3.35
C ASP A 182 -1.60 -11.11 -1.82
N ALA A 183 -2.81 -11.10 -1.26
CA ALA A 183 -2.98 -11.20 0.19
C ALA A 183 -2.45 -12.53 0.74
N ARG A 184 -2.64 -13.63 0.01
CA ARG A 184 -2.20 -14.97 0.38
C ARG A 184 -0.69 -15.10 0.42
N ILE A 185 0.02 -14.37 -0.44
CA ILE A 185 1.49 -14.35 -0.41
C ILE A 185 1.95 -13.65 0.86
N VAL A 186 1.49 -12.42 1.08
CA VAL A 186 1.99 -11.57 2.18
C VAL A 186 1.58 -12.12 3.54
N ALA A 187 0.39 -12.71 3.67
CA ALA A 187 -0.12 -13.28 4.93
C ALA A 187 0.68 -14.49 5.47
N ARG A 188 1.58 -15.08 4.68
CA ARG A 188 2.50 -16.15 5.15
C ARG A 188 3.71 -15.62 5.89
N TYR A 189 3.96 -14.31 5.83
CA TYR A 189 5.12 -13.67 6.45
C TYR A 189 4.74 -13.06 7.81
N PRO A 190 5.72 -12.87 8.71
CA PRO A 190 5.51 -12.20 9.98
C PRO A 190 4.73 -10.89 9.84
N TRP A 191 3.96 -10.56 10.87
CA TRP A 191 3.08 -9.40 10.82
C TRP A 191 3.79 -8.07 10.51
N PRO A 192 5.06 -7.79 10.92
CA PRO A 192 5.71 -6.54 10.57
C PRO A 192 5.93 -6.40 9.05
N ILE A 193 6.24 -7.51 8.38
CA ILE A 193 6.33 -7.57 6.90
C ILE A 193 4.94 -7.37 6.29
N THR A 194 3.90 -7.97 6.88
CA THR A 194 2.52 -7.76 6.44
C THR A 194 2.10 -6.30 6.60
N ALA A 195 2.40 -5.65 7.73
CA ALA A 195 2.12 -4.24 7.97
C ALA A 195 2.89 -3.31 7.03
N PHE A 196 4.09 -3.72 6.65
CA PHE A 196 4.94 -2.98 5.73
C PHE A 196 4.50 -3.11 4.26
N LEU A 197 4.06 -4.29 3.80
CA LEU A 197 3.69 -4.51 2.39
C LEU A 197 2.18 -4.43 2.12
N ARG A 198 1.35 -4.98 3.02
CA ARG A 198 -0.13 -5.05 2.94
C ARG A 198 -0.78 -4.67 4.28
N PRO A 199 -0.62 -3.40 4.70
CA PRO A 199 -1.15 -2.88 5.98
C PRO A 199 -2.66 -3.01 6.12
N ASP A 200 -3.38 -3.08 5.01
CA ASP A 200 -4.81 -3.36 4.96
C ASP A 200 -5.17 -4.75 5.52
N LEU A 201 -4.23 -5.71 5.52
CA LEU A 201 -4.41 -7.04 6.11
C LEU A 201 -4.16 -7.08 7.62
N VAL A 202 -3.56 -6.04 8.20
CA VAL A 202 -3.15 -6.01 9.62
C VAL A 202 -4.28 -5.56 10.55
N ARG A 203 -5.51 -5.45 10.01
CA ARG A 203 -6.72 -5.20 10.81
C ARG A 203 -6.87 -6.20 11.95
N GLU A 204 -6.60 -7.48 11.68
CA GLU A 204 -6.84 -8.57 12.62
C GLU A 204 -5.67 -8.81 13.59
N VAL A 205 -4.46 -8.38 13.25
CA VAL A 205 -3.27 -8.69 14.04
C VAL A 205 -3.26 -7.93 15.38
N GLY A 206 -3.76 -6.69 15.40
CA GLY A 206 -3.96 -5.94 16.65
C GLY A 206 -5.14 -6.41 17.51
N LEU A 207 -5.93 -7.39 17.04
CA LEU A 207 -7.09 -7.92 17.77
C LEU A 207 -6.86 -9.35 18.29
N ARG A 208 -5.80 -10.04 17.84
CA ARG A 208 -5.43 -11.34 18.39
C ARG A 208 -4.72 -11.10 19.72
N ARG A 209 -5.41 -11.42 20.82
CA ARG A 209 -4.80 -11.46 22.15
C ARG A 209 -3.61 -12.42 22.08
N HIS A 210 -2.47 -11.99 22.63
CA HIS A 210 -1.47 -12.94 23.10
C HIS A 210 -2.14 -13.75 24.20
N GLU A 211 -2.58 -14.96 23.87
CA GLU A 211 -2.82 -16.01 24.86
C GLU A 211 -1.49 -16.65 25.27
#